data_AF-A0A8T3CZ09-F1
#
_entry.id   AF-A0A8T3CZ09-F1
#
_cell.length_a   1.000
_cell.length_b   1.000
_cell.length_c   1.000
_cell.angle_alpha   90.00
_cell.angle_beta   90.00
_cell.angle_gamma   90.00
#
_symmetry.space_group_name_H-M   'P 1'
#
loop_
_entity.id
_entity.type
_entity.pdbx_description
1 polymer ?
#
loop_
_entity_poly.entity_id
_entity_poly.type
_entity_poly.pdbx_seq_one_letter_code
_entity_poly.pdbx_strand_id
1 'polypeptide(L)'
;MAAQKINEAHEHIAKAEKYLKTSFMKWKPDYDSAASEYAKAAVAFKNAKQLEQAKDAYLKEAEAHTENRALFHAAKALEQAGMMLKDMQRMPEAIQYIEKASMMYVENGTPDTAAMALDRAGKLIEPMDLEKAVNLYQQAASVFENEDRLRQAVELLGKASRLLVRQHRFDEAAVSLQKEKNMYKEIENYPTCFKKTIAQVLVHLHRNDFVAADKCVRESYSIPGFSGSEDCVAMEQLLQGYDEQDEEQVYRVCNSPLVKYMDNDYAKLAISLKVPGGGKKKKSPTTPQDAAGGAQADEEEDEYEGGLC
;
A
#
# COMPACT_ATOMS: atom_id res chain seq x y z
N MET A 1 31.85 -22.73 23.87
CA MET A 1 31.57 -21.30 23.61
C MET A 1 30.10 -20.94 23.87
N ALA A 2 29.11 -21.62 23.27
CA ALA A 2 27.69 -21.34 23.51
C ALA A 2 27.24 -21.51 24.98
N ALA A 3 27.59 -22.62 25.64
CA ALA A 3 27.23 -22.85 27.04
C ALA A 3 27.79 -21.79 28.00
N GLN A 4 29.01 -21.29 27.75
CA GLN A 4 29.61 -20.21 28.54
C GLN A 4 28.81 -18.91 28.39
N LYS A 5 28.37 -18.59 27.16
CA LYS A 5 27.54 -17.40 26.89
C LYS A 5 26.15 -17.51 27.51
N ILE A 6 25.57 -18.70 27.56
CA ILE A 6 24.28 -18.94 28.25
C ILE A 6 24.43 -18.71 29.76
N ASN A 7 25.50 -19.23 30.37
CA ASN A 7 25.76 -19.02 31.79
C ASN A 7 26.00 -17.53 32.12
N GLU A 8 26.82 -16.85 31.32
CA GLU A 8 27.05 -15.40 31.42
C GLU A 8 25.73 -14.63 31.34
N ALA A 9 24.83 -15.00 30.42
CA ALA A 9 23.52 -14.39 30.32
C ALA A 9 22.69 -14.57 31.60
N HIS A 10 22.64 -15.79 32.17
CA HIS A 10 21.93 -16.05 33.42
C HIS A 10 22.52 -15.29 34.61
N GLU A 11 23.84 -15.10 34.68
CA GLU A 11 24.48 -14.26 35.69
C GLU A 11 24.01 -12.80 35.58
N HIS A 12 23.93 -12.27 34.35
CA HIS A 12 23.41 -10.93 34.10
C HIS A 12 21.94 -10.80 34.47
N ILE A 13 21.09 -11.79 34.16
CA ILE A 13 19.68 -11.82 34.61
C ILE A 13 19.60 -11.76 36.15
N ALA A 14 20.39 -12.57 36.86
CA ALA A 14 20.38 -12.59 38.31
C ALA A 14 20.87 -11.25 38.92
N LYS A 15 21.86 -10.60 38.29
CA LYS A 15 22.30 -9.25 38.68
C LYS A 15 21.20 -8.21 38.47
N ALA A 16 20.52 -8.25 37.32
CA ALA A 16 19.40 -7.35 37.04
C ALA A 16 18.29 -7.48 38.09
N GLU A 17 17.88 -8.72 38.40
CA GLU A 17 16.86 -9.00 39.43
C GLU A 17 17.30 -8.53 40.82
N LYS A 18 18.60 -8.60 41.14
CA LYS A 18 19.15 -8.04 42.38
C LYS A 18 19.06 -6.51 42.41
N TYR A 19 19.29 -5.83 41.28
CA TYR A 19 19.13 -4.37 41.20
C TYR A 19 17.66 -3.94 41.36
N LEU A 20 16.71 -4.78 40.95
CA LEU A 20 15.29 -4.50 41.13
C LEU A 20 14.79 -4.70 42.56
N LYS A 21 15.48 -5.48 43.39
CA LYS A 21 15.11 -5.68 44.80
C LYS A 21 15.23 -4.39 45.60
N THR A 22 14.20 -4.11 46.39
CA THR A 22 14.19 -3.05 47.41
C THR A 22 14.63 -3.62 48.77
N SER A 23 15.04 -2.74 49.67
CA SER A 23 15.43 -3.06 51.03
C SER A 23 15.15 -1.86 51.94
N PHE A 24 15.27 -2.03 53.26
CA PHE A 24 15.10 -0.93 54.23
C PHE A 24 16.00 0.28 53.96
N MET A 25 17.11 0.10 53.24
CA MET A 25 18.01 1.19 52.80
C MET A 25 17.76 1.68 51.36
N LYS A 26 17.00 0.93 50.54
CA LYS A 26 16.73 1.23 49.12
C LYS A 26 15.25 1.04 48.81
N TRP A 27 14.54 2.16 48.75
CA TRP A 27 13.08 2.19 48.68
C TRP A 27 12.55 2.18 47.24
N LYS A 28 13.40 2.53 46.25
CA LYS A 28 13.10 2.45 44.82
C LYS A 28 14.03 1.45 44.13
N PRO A 29 13.52 0.55 43.26
CA PRO A 29 14.34 -0.30 42.41
C PRO A 29 15.34 0.51 41.57
N ASP A 30 16.51 -0.06 41.32
CA ASP A 30 17.50 0.54 40.40
C ASP A 30 17.25 0.00 39.00
N TYR A 31 16.31 0.63 38.32
CA TYR A 31 15.89 0.26 36.98
C TYR A 31 16.96 0.52 35.92
N ASP A 32 17.82 1.51 36.12
CA ASP A 32 18.89 1.86 35.17
C ASP A 32 19.95 0.75 35.11
N SER A 33 20.45 0.34 36.29
CA SER A 33 21.39 -0.78 36.38
C SER A 33 20.76 -2.10 35.93
N ALA A 34 19.49 -2.32 36.26
CA ALA A 34 18.77 -3.52 35.81
C ALA A 34 18.66 -3.60 34.29
N ALA A 35 18.30 -2.49 33.63
CA ALA A 35 18.21 -2.42 32.17
C ALA A 35 19.56 -2.73 31.51
N SER A 36 20.66 -2.15 32.01
CA SER A 36 22.01 -2.42 31.50
C SER A 36 22.39 -3.91 31.61
N GLU A 37 22.04 -4.57 32.70
CA GLU A 37 22.31 -5.99 32.88
C GLU A 37 21.39 -6.86 31.99
N TYR A 38 20.11 -6.51 31.81
CA TYR A 38 19.24 -7.18 30.84
C TYR A 38 19.75 -7.06 29.41
N ALA A 39 20.26 -5.89 29.00
CA ALA A 39 20.85 -5.70 27.68
C ALA A 39 22.05 -6.63 27.45
N LYS A 40 22.96 -6.74 28.44
CA LYS A 40 24.10 -7.67 28.38
C LYS A 40 23.65 -9.13 28.29
N ALA A 41 22.64 -9.51 29.07
CA ALA A 41 22.05 -10.84 29.00
C ALA A 41 21.46 -11.13 27.60
N ALA A 42 20.73 -10.18 27.02
CA ALA A 42 20.13 -10.31 25.70
C ALA A 42 21.19 -10.51 24.60
N VAL A 43 22.28 -9.74 24.63
CA VAL A 43 23.43 -9.90 23.73
C VAL A 43 24.11 -11.27 23.91
N ALA A 44 24.30 -11.72 25.15
CA ALA A 44 24.90 -13.01 25.44
C ALA A 44 24.02 -14.19 24.93
N PHE A 45 22.70 -14.15 25.16
CA PHE A 45 21.76 -15.13 24.61
C PHE A 45 21.75 -15.12 23.08
N LYS A 46 21.74 -13.94 22.45
CA LYS A 46 21.81 -13.78 20.99
C LYS A 46 23.07 -14.41 20.41
N ASN A 47 24.22 -14.17 21.04
CA ASN A 47 25.50 -14.76 20.62
C ASN A 47 25.53 -16.28 20.78
N ALA A 48 24.80 -16.81 21.77
CA ALA A 48 24.60 -18.24 21.97
C ALA A 48 23.49 -18.86 21.09
N LYS A 49 22.89 -18.08 20.17
CA LYS A 49 21.76 -18.47 19.31
C LYS A 49 20.48 -18.84 20.06
N GLN A 50 20.34 -18.42 21.31
CA GLN A 50 19.11 -18.56 22.10
C GLN A 50 18.19 -17.36 21.85
N LEU A 51 17.58 -17.31 20.67
CA LEU A 51 16.82 -16.14 20.20
C LEU A 51 15.58 -15.84 21.06
N GLU A 52 14.88 -16.86 21.54
CA GLU A 52 13.71 -16.68 22.42
C GLU A 52 14.09 -16.02 23.75
N GLN A 53 15.17 -16.51 24.38
CA GLN A 53 15.68 -15.95 25.63
C GLN A 53 16.26 -14.54 25.43
N ALA A 54 16.90 -14.29 24.27
CA ALA A 54 17.36 -12.95 23.92
C ALA A 54 16.18 -11.97 23.78
N LYS A 55 15.11 -12.38 23.10
CA LYS A 55 13.86 -11.61 22.99
C LYS A 55 13.30 -11.30 24.38
N ASP A 56 13.14 -12.29 25.25
CA ASP A 56 12.62 -12.08 26.61
C ASP A 56 13.50 -11.14 27.44
N ALA A 57 14.83 -11.23 27.30
CA ALA A 57 15.75 -10.33 27.97
C ALA A 57 15.63 -8.87 27.46
N TYR A 58 15.48 -8.66 26.15
CA TYR A 58 15.20 -7.32 25.60
C TYR A 58 13.84 -6.76 26.06
N LEU A 59 12.83 -7.62 26.25
CA LEU A 59 11.54 -7.17 26.80
C LEU A 59 11.69 -6.70 28.26
N LYS A 60 12.45 -7.43 29.09
CA LYS A 60 12.77 -7.00 30.46
C LYS A 60 13.60 -5.72 30.51
N GLU A 61 14.54 -5.55 29.56
CA GLU A 61 15.28 -4.30 29.38
C GLU A 61 14.32 -3.14 29.06
N ALA A 62 13.38 -3.34 28.12
CA ALA A 62 12.40 -2.34 27.75
C ALA A 62 11.50 -1.93 28.91
N GLU A 63 11.03 -2.90 29.71
CA GLU A 63 10.25 -2.65 30.92
C GLU A 63 11.05 -1.83 31.94
N ALA A 64 12.30 -2.21 32.22
CA ALA A 64 13.16 -1.47 33.13
C ALA A 64 13.41 -0.02 32.66
N HIS A 65 13.67 0.20 31.37
CA HIS A 65 13.80 1.56 30.83
C HIS A 65 12.49 2.35 30.90
N THR A 66 11.33 1.71 30.71
CA THR A 66 10.02 2.36 30.83
C THR A 66 9.77 2.84 32.26
N GLU A 67 10.03 1.99 33.26
CA GLU A 67 9.93 2.33 34.69
C GLU A 67 10.91 3.44 35.10
N ASN A 68 12.07 3.51 34.43
CA ASN A 68 13.03 4.59 34.61
C ASN A 68 12.70 5.87 33.80
N ARG A 69 11.58 5.90 33.07
CA ARG A 69 11.17 7.00 32.17
C ARG A 69 12.17 7.29 31.04
N ALA A 70 12.99 6.31 30.67
CA ALA A 70 13.95 6.38 29.57
C ALA A 70 13.30 5.85 28.27
N LEU A 71 12.26 6.53 27.78
CA LEU A 71 11.39 6.06 26.69
C LEU A 71 12.13 5.71 25.40
N PHE A 72 13.11 6.52 24.99
CA PHE A 72 13.92 6.23 23.80
C PHE A 72 14.63 4.86 23.89
N HIS A 73 15.22 4.55 25.04
CA HIS A 73 15.94 3.29 25.26
C HIS A 73 14.97 2.11 25.38
N ALA A 74 13.81 2.33 26.00
CA ALA A 74 12.74 1.34 26.03
C ALA A 74 12.28 0.96 24.61
N ALA A 75 12.05 1.96 23.75
CA ALA A 75 11.68 1.76 22.36
C ALA A 75 12.77 0.99 21.57
N LYS A 76 14.05 1.32 21.78
CA LYS A 76 15.17 0.61 21.15
C LYS A 76 15.24 -0.85 21.57
N ALA A 77 15.02 -1.15 22.85
CA ALA A 77 14.98 -2.53 23.35
C ALA A 77 13.80 -3.31 22.75
N LEU A 78 12.63 -2.69 22.60
CA LEU A 78 11.48 -3.30 21.89
C LEU A 78 11.80 -3.60 20.41
N GLU A 79 12.49 -2.69 19.71
CA GLU A 79 12.94 -2.95 18.34
C GLU A 79 13.91 -4.15 18.27
N GLN A 80 14.79 -4.31 19.27
CA GLN A 80 15.67 -5.48 19.35
C GLN A 80 14.89 -6.78 19.60
N ALA A 81 13.88 -6.76 20.48
CA ALA A 81 12.99 -7.91 20.68
C ALA A 81 12.25 -8.27 19.37
N GLY A 82 11.73 -7.27 18.66
CA GLY A 82 11.13 -7.44 17.33
C GLY A 82 12.10 -8.02 16.31
N MET A 83 13.38 -7.61 16.34
CA MET A 83 14.42 -8.17 15.48
C MET A 83 14.69 -9.65 15.79
N MET A 84 14.67 -10.08 17.05
CA MET A 84 14.79 -11.49 17.41
C MET A 84 13.61 -12.31 16.88
N LEU A 85 12.39 -11.78 16.95
CA LEU A 85 11.20 -12.42 16.38
C LEU A 85 11.27 -12.52 14.85
N LYS A 86 11.77 -11.48 14.18
CA LYS A 86 12.06 -11.54 12.75
C LYS A 86 13.03 -12.66 12.42
N ASP A 87 14.14 -12.77 13.15
CA ASP A 87 15.15 -13.81 12.91
C ASP A 87 14.57 -15.22 13.13
N MET A 88 13.58 -15.36 14.03
CA MET A 88 12.78 -16.57 14.26
C MET A 88 11.62 -16.78 13.28
N GLN A 89 11.46 -15.95 12.24
CA GLN A 89 10.35 -15.99 11.28
C GLN A 89 8.95 -15.75 11.90
N ARG A 90 8.89 -15.11 13.07
CA ARG A 90 7.66 -14.75 13.80
C ARG A 90 7.31 -13.28 13.59
N MET A 91 7.28 -12.85 12.32
CA MET A 91 7.09 -11.45 11.94
C MET A 91 5.81 -10.81 12.51
N PRO A 92 4.62 -11.44 12.50
CA PRO A 92 3.41 -10.84 13.06
C PRO A 92 3.56 -10.43 14.53
N GLU A 93 4.27 -11.23 15.32
CA GLU A 93 4.54 -10.92 16.73
C GLU A 93 5.61 -9.84 16.91
N ALA A 94 6.47 -9.59 15.91
CA ALA A 94 7.40 -8.47 15.95
C ALA A 94 6.66 -7.12 15.81
N ILE A 95 5.56 -7.09 15.05
CA ILE A 95 4.83 -5.86 14.74
C ILE A 95 4.25 -5.20 15.99
N GLN A 96 3.66 -5.95 16.91
CA GLN A 96 3.15 -5.41 18.19
C GLN A 96 4.22 -4.66 18.98
N TYR A 97 5.48 -5.12 18.94
CA TYR A 97 6.59 -4.46 19.64
C TYR A 97 7.06 -3.22 18.90
N ILE A 98 7.01 -3.21 17.56
CA ILE A 98 7.34 -2.03 16.76
C ILE A 98 6.27 -0.93 16.95
N GLU A 99 4.99 -1.28 16.99
CA GLU A 99 3.91 -0.33 17.28
C GLU A 99 4.05 0.28 18.69
N LYS A 100 4.42 -0.54 19.68
CA LYS A 100 4.73 -0.04 21.02
C LYS A 100 5.96 0.87 21.03
N ALA A 101 7.02 0.50 20.30
CA ALA A 101 8.21 1.34 20.17
C ALA A 101 7.91 2.68 19.48
N SER A 102 7.05 2.69 18.44
CA SER A 102 6.69 3.94 17.76
C SER A 102 5.92 4.89 18.67
N MET A 103 5.00 4.39 19.51
CA MET A 103 4.32 5.22 20.51
C MET A 103 5.33 5.86 21.48
N MET A 104 6.28 5.06 22.00
CA MET A 104 7.34 5.56 22.87
C MET A 104 8.25 6.59 22.19
N TYR A 105 8.56 6.41 20.90
CA TYR A 105 9.35 7.39 20.15
C TYR A 105 8.62 8.71 19.95
N VAL A 106 7.31 8.70 19.71
CA VAL A 106 6.49 9.92 19.64
C VAL A 106 6.45 10.60 21.01
N GLU A 107 6.15 9.87 22.08
CA GLU A 107 6.13 10.42 23.45
C GLU A 107 7.49 10.99 23.89
N ASN A 108 8.58 10.42 23.42
CA ASN A 108 9.95 10.91 23.66
C ASN A 108 10.31 12.17 22.84
N GLY A 109 9.44 12.62 21.91
CA GLY A 109 9.73 13.76 21.03
C GLY A 109 10.65 13.40 19.85
N THR A 110 10.63 12.14 19.41
CA THR A 110 11.40 11.64 18.25
C THR A 110 10.47 11.00 17.18
N PRO A 111 9.48 11.76 16.66
CA PRO A 111 8.46 11.24 15.74
C PRO A 111 9.05 10.67 14.44
N ASP A 112 10.15 11.22 13.95
CA ASP A 112 10.88 10.70 12.78
C ASP A 112 11.28 9.24 12.95
N THR A 113 11.78 8.88 14.14
CA THR A 113 12.19 7.51 14.43
C THR A 113 10.98 6.59 14.50
N ALA A 114 9.87 7.08 15.04
CA ALA A 114 8.59 6.36 15.09
C ALA A 114 8.07 6.02 13.68
N ALA A 115 7.98 7.02 12.81
CA ALA A 115 7.48 6.86 11.45
C ALA A 115 8.38 5.94 10.61
N MET A 116 9.71 6.06 10.75
CA MET A 116 10.67 5.18 10.07
C MET A 116 10.56 3.72 10.53
N ALA A 117 10.35 3.49 11.83
CA ALA A 117 10.15 2.15 12.38
C ALA A 117 8.87 1.51 11.81
N LEU A 118 7.78 2.26 11.76
CA LEU A 118 6.50 1.82 11.19
C LEU A 118 6.58 1.56 9.68
N ASP A 119 7.23 2.45 8.90
CA ASP A 119 7.44 2.25 7.45
C ASP A 119 8.23 0.96 7.17
N ARG A 120 9.31 0.74 7.94
CA ARG A 120 10.10 -0.50 7.84
C ARG A 120 9.26 -1.73 8.19
N ALA A 121 8.42 -1.65 9.21
CA ALA A 121 7.54 -2.75 9.62
C ALA A 121 6.48 -3.06 8.55
N GLY A 122 5.85 -2.03 7.97
CA GLY A 122 4.91 -2.16 6.86
C GLY A 122 5.52 -2.92 5.68
N LYS A 123 6.73 -2.53 5.26
CA LYS A 123 7.44 -3.20 4.17
C LYS A 123 7.75 -4.67 4.45
N LEU A 124 8.06 -5.01 5.71
CA LEU A 124 8.39 -6.39 6.08
C LEU A 124 7.14 -7.28 6.17
N ILE A 125 5.99 -6.73 6.51
CA ILE A 125 4.74 -7.51 6.64
C ILE A 125 3.94 -7.58 5.33
N GLU A 126 4.20 -6.70 4.35
CA GLU A 126 3.55 -6.73 3.03
C GLU A 126 3.43 -8.12 2.38
N PRO A 127 4.47 -8.99 2.36
CA PRO A 127 4.37 -10.31 1.74
C PRO A 127 3.49 -11.31 2.53
N MET A 128 3.14 -10.99 3.78
CA MET A 128 2.47 -11.89 4.72
C MET A 128 1.03 -11.42 5.01
N ASP A 129 0.85 -10.12 5.21
CA ASP A 129 -0.40 -9.49 5.58
C ASP A 129 -0.44 -8.05 5.03
N LEU A 130 -1.15 -7.89 3.91
CA LEU A 130 -1.30 -6.59 3.25
C LEU A 130 -2.18 -5.62 4.06
N GLU A 131 -3.15 -6.13 4.83
CA GLU A 131 -4.04 -5.30 5.65
C GLU A 131 -3.27 -4.66 6.80
N LYS A 132 -2.45 -5.46 7.50
CA LYS A 132 -1.57 -4.93 8.55
C LYS A 132 -0.55 -3.95 7.98
N ALA A 133 -0.01 -4.20 6.77
CA ALA A 133 0.90 -3.26 6.11
C ALA A 133 0.23 -1.90 5.82
N VAL A 134 -1.01 -1.90 5.31
CA VAL A 134 -1.80 -0.67 5.10
C VAL A 134 -1.93 0.11 6.40
N ASN A 135 -2.32 -0.57 7.49
CA ASN A 135 -2.49 0.07 8.78
C ASN A 135 -1.19 0.70 9.31
N LEU A 136 -0.05 0.01 9.18
CA LEU A 136 1.26 0.55 9.58
C LEU A 136 1.67 1.78 8.75
N TYR A 137 1.44 1.75 7.43
CA TYR A 137 1.72 2.93 6.58
C TYR A 137 0.81 4.12 6.90
N GLN A 138 -0.46 3.87 7.25
CA GLN A 138 -1.38 4.91 7.69
C GLN A 138 -0.98 5.49 9.05
N GLN A 139 -0.57 4.65 10.01
CA GLN A 139 -0.02 5.12 11.29
C GLN A 139 1.22 5.99 11.06
N ALA A 140 2.15 5.53 10.23
CA ALA A 140 3.37 6.27 9.91
C ALA A 140 3.08 7.60 9.18
N ALA A 141 2.11 7.62 8.27
CA ALA A 141 1.64 8.84 7.62
C ALA A 141 1.06 9.83 8.64
N SER A 142 0.26 9.36 9.61
CA SER A 142 -0.32 10.19 10.67
C SER A 142 0.75 10.78 11.58
N VAL A 143 1.83 10.05 11.88
CA VAL A 143 2.96 10.61 12.64
C VAL A 143 3.57 11.81 11.92
N PHE A 144 3.83 11.70 10.61
CA PHE A 144 4.37 12.83 9.84
C PHE A 144 3.36 13.96 9.65
N GLU A 145 2.08 13.66 9.49
CA GLU A 145 1.01 14.65 9.35
C GLU A 145 0.87 15.51 10.61
N ASN A 146 0.96 14.89 11.80
CA ASN A 146 0.91 15.60 13.09
C ASN A 146 2.11 16.55 13.32
N GLU A 147 3.21 16.34 12.58
CA GLU A 147 4.41 17.18 12.62
C GLU A 147 4.47 18.16 11.43
N ASP A 148 3.35 18.37 10.73
CA ASP A 148 3.22 19.22 9.52
C ASP A 148 4.17 18.82 8.37
N ARG A 149 4.64 17.56 8.34
CA ARG A 149 5.54 17.01 7.33
C ARG A 149 4.78 16.36 6.17
N LEU A 150 3.99 17.17 5.48
CA LEU A 150 3.04 16.71 4.45
C LEU A 150 3.67 15.88 3.32
N ARG A 151 4.91 16.21 2.90
CA ARG A 151 5.61 15.47 1.83
C ARG A 151 5.89 14.02 2.23
N GLN A 152 6.33 13.79 3.47
CA GLN A 152 6.58 12.45 3.98
C GLN A 152 5.28 11.70 4.25
N ALA A 153 4.28 12.39 4.81
CA ALA A 153 2.97 11.80 5.09
C ALA A 153 2.28 11.29 3.80
N VAL A 154 2.30 12.08 2.72
CA VAL A 154 1.63 11.70 1.47
C VAL A 154 2.34 10.55 0.75
N GLU A 155 3.68 10.44 0.87
CA GLU A 155 4.43 9.31 0.30
C GLU A 155 4.00 7.98 0.95
N LEU A 156 3.85 7.96 2.28
CA LEU A 156 3.42 6.78 3.02
C LEU A 156 1.95 6.45 2.75
N LEU A 157 1.09 7.47 2.68
CA LEU A 157 -0.30 7.29 2.29
C LEU A 157 -0.40 6.70 0.87
N GLY A 158 0.47 7.11 -0.06
CA GLY A 158 0.55 6.53 -1.40
C GLY A 158 0.96 5.05 -1.41
N LYS A 159 1.78 4.58 -0.46
CA LYS A 159 2.01 3.14 -0.25
C LYS A 159 0.72 2.44 0.17
N ALA A 160 0.00 2.99 1.16
CA ALA A 160 -1.28 2.45 1.61
C ALA A 160 -2.33 2.37 0.50
N SER A 161 -2.52 3.43 -0.29
CA SER A 161 -3.48 3.45 -1.42
C SER A 161 -3.20 2.36 -2.46
N ARG A 162 -1.93 2.17 -2.82
CA ARG A 162 -1.52 1.11 -3.77
C ARG A 162 -1.83 -0.29 -3.23
N LEU A 163 -1.59 -0.52 -1.95
CA LEU A 163 -1.93 -1.79 -1.30
C LEU A 163 -3.45 -2.00 -1.19
N LEU A 164 -4.23 -0.97 -0.92
CA LEU A 164 -5.70 -1.04 -0.91
C LEU A 164 -6.25 -1.42 -2.30
N VAL A 165 -5.70 -0.84 -3.37
CA VAL A 165 -6.02 -1.23 -4.74
C VAL A 165 -5.63 -2.69 -5.02
N ARG A 166 -4.44 -3.11 -4.59
CA ARG A 166 -3.98 -4.51 -4.74
C ARG A 166 -4.90 -5.51 -4.03
N GLN A 167 -5.51 -5.11 -2.91
CA GLN A 167 -6.49 -5.90 -2.16
C GLN A 167 -7.92 -5.80 -2.70
N HIS A 168 -8.16 -5.04 -3.78
CA HIS A 168 -9.50 -4.74 -4.29
C HIS A 168 -10.43 -4.04 -3.28
N ARG A 169 -9.87 -3.36 -2.26
CA ARG A 169 -10.60 -2.55 -1.27
C ARG A 169 -10.85 -1.15 -1.82
N PHE A 170 -11.65 -1.07 -2.88
CA PHE A 170 -11.78 0.15 -3.68
C PHE A 170 -12.43 1.33 -2.97
N ASP A 171 -13.36 1.09 -2.03
CA ASP A 171 -13.97 2.16 -1.24
C ASP A 171 -12.92 2.90 -0.40
N GLU A 172 -12.08 2.15 0.30
CA GLU A 172 -11.00 2.70 1.12
C GLU A 172 -9.88 3.30 0.26
N ALA A 173 -9.56 2.68 -0.87
CA ALA A 173 -8.60 3.22 -1.83
C ALA A 173 -9.05 4.60 -2.35
N ALA A 174 -10.34 4.79 -2.65
CA ALA A 174 -10.87 6.06 -3.11
C ALA A 174 -10.74 7.16 -2.04
N VAL A 175 -11.03 6.85 -0.78
CA VAL A 175 -10.85 7.77 0.35
C VAL A 175 -9.37 8.14 0.53
N SER A 176 -8.50 7.14 0.49
CA SER A 176 -7.05 7.31 0.64
C SER A 176 -6.47 8.19 -0.50
N LEU A 177 -6.86 7.93 -1.74
CA LEU A 177 -6.46 8.71 -2.92
C LEU A 177 -6.98 10.16 -2.87
N GLN A 178 -8.20 10.38 -2.37
CA GLN A 178 -8.72 11.74 -2.20
C GLN A 178 -7.89 12.52 -1.16
N LYS A 179 -7.51 11.87 -0.05
CA LYS A 179 -6.62 12.47 0.95
C LYS A 179 -5.25 12.78 0.33
N GLU A 180 -4.66 11.87 -0.45
CA GLU A 180 -3.42 12.15 -1.18
C GLU A 180 -3.55 13.37 -2.11
N LYS A 181 -4.63 13.43 -2.91
CA LYS A 181 -4.86 14.55 -3.84
C LYS A 181 -4.95 15.89 -3.11
N ASN A 182 -5.64 15.91 -1.97
CA ASN A 182 -5.74 17.12 -1.14
C ASN A 182 -4.37 17.55 -0.59
N MET A 183 -3.58 16.62 -0.06
CA MET A 183 -2.24 16.91 0.44
C MET A 183 -1.31 17.39 -0.68
N TYR A 184 -1.34 16.77 -1.86
CA TYR A 184 -0.55 17.22 -3.02
C TYR A 184 -0.98 18.61 -3.52
N LYS A 185 -2.27 18.93 -3.44
CA LYS A 185 -2.79 20.26 -3.77
C LYS A 185 -2.28 21.31 -2.78
N GLU A 186 -2.25 20.99 -1.49
CA GLU A 186 -1.75 21.88 -0.44
C GLU A 186 -0.26 22.19 -0.58
N ILE A 187 0.56 21.19 -0.94
CA ILE A 187 1.99 21.41 -1.23
C ILE A 187 2.27 21.90 -2.66
N GLU A 188 1.22 22.27 -3.40
CA GLU A 188 1.25 22.78 -4.78
C GLU A 188 1.95 21.88 -5.81
N ASN A 189 1.96 20.57 -5.56
CA ASN A 189 2.44 19.59 -6.52
C ASN A 189 1.30 19.18 -7.47
N TYR A 190 0.91 20.12 -8.33
CA TYR A 190 -0.20 19.96 -9.28
C TYR A 190 0.01 18.80 -10.27
N PRO A 191 1.21 18.58 -10.87
CA PRO A 191 1.41 17.45 -11.78
C PRO A 191 1.10 16.10 -11.13
N THR A 192 1.39 15.95 -9.84
CA THR A 192 1.08 14.71 -9.11
C THR A 192 -0.41 14.59 -8.81
N CYS A 193 -1.11 15.70 -8.57
CA CYS A 193 -2.58 15.71 -8.44
C CYS A 193 -3.28 15.15 -9.70
N PHE A 194 -2.73 15.41 -10.89
CA PHE A 194 -3.27 14.88 -12.15
C PHE A 194 -3.15 13.35 -12.16
N LYS A 195 -1.99 12.82 -11.76
CA LYS A 195 -1.78 11.37 -11.60
C LYS A 195 -2.73 10.75 -10.56
N LYS A 196 -3.01 11.45 -9.47
CA LYS A 196 -4.01 10.98 -8.49
C LYS A 196 -5.43 10.99 -9.07
N THR A 197 -5.77 11.94 -9.92
CA THR A 197 -7.06 11.95 -10.63
C THR A 197 -7.21 10.71 -11.52
N ILE A 198 -6.15 10.31 -12.24
CA ILE A 198 -6.15 9.08 -13.02
C ILE A 198 -6.41 7.86 -12.15
N ALA A 199 -5.70 7.75 -11.02
CA ALA A 199 -5.92 6.64 -10.07
C ALA A 199 -7.35 6.62 -9.51
N GLN A 200 -7.93 7.79 -9.17
CA GLN A 200 -9.32 7.90 -8.71
C GLN A 200 -10.32 7.42 -9.76
N VAL A 201 -10.18 7.87 -11.01
CA VAL A 201 -11.05 7.44 -12.12
C VAL A 201 -10.98 5.94 -12.29
N LEU A 202 -9.79 5.35 -12.36
CA LEU A 202 -9.62 3.90 -12.47
C LEU A 202 -10.29 3.14 -11.33
N VAL A 203 -10.13 3.60 -10.08
CA VAL A 203 -10.78 2.99 -8.90
C VAL A 203 -12.30 3.07 -8.99
N HIS A 204 -12.87 4.22 -9.36
CA HIS A 204 -14.32 4.39 -9.45
C HIS A 204 -14.94 3.60 -10.62
N LEU A 205 -14.26 3.52 -11.76
CA LEU A 205 -14.74 2.68 -12.87
C LEU A 205 -14.71 1.19 -12.52
N HIS A 206 -13.74 0.71 -11.73
CA HIS A 206 -13.74 -0.65 -11.19
C HIS A 206 -14.84 -0.92 -10.16
N ARG A 207 -15.32 0.13 -9.49
CA ARG A 207 -16.53 0.08 -8.64
C ARG A 207 -17.83 0.11 -9.44
N ASN A 208 -17.75 0.24 -10.78
CA ASN A 208 -18.89 0.53 -11.66
C ASN A 208 -19.65 1.80 -11.25
N ASP A 209 -18.94 2.78 -10.69
CA ASP A 209 -19.48 4.06 -10.25
C ASP A 209 -19.01 5.16 -11.21
N PHE A 210 -19.63 5.21 -12.38
CA PHE A 210 -19.31 6.19 -13.42
C PHE A 210 -19.50 7.63 -12.94
N VAL A 211 -20.55 7.88 -12.15
CA VAL A 211 -20.87 9.21 -11.63
C VAL A 211 -19.75 9.73 -10.72
N ALA A 212 -19.22 8.87 -9.85
CA ALA A 212 -18.07 9.25 -9.03
C ALA A 212 -16.80 9.44 -9.86
N ALA A 213 -16.55 8.61 -10.88
CA ALA A 213 -15.40 8.75 -11.78
C ALA A 213 -15.44 10.10 -12.54
N ASP A 214 -16.58 10.44 -13.14
CA ASP A 214 -16.81 11.72 -13.81
C ASP A 214 -16.65 12.91 -12.85
N LYS A 215 -17.20 12.79 -11.63
CA LYS A 215 -17.05 13.80 -10.60
C LYS A 215 -15.59 14.07 -10.25
N CYS A 216 -14.74 13.03 -10.17
CA CYS A 216 -13.30 13.21 -9.91
C CYS A 216 -12.60 14.07 -10.97
N VAL A 217 -12.94 13.89 -12.25
CA VAL A 217 -12.40 14.73 -13.35
C VAL A 217 -12.92 16.15 -13.23
N ARG A 218 -14.23 16.32 -13.01
CA ARG A 218 -14.86 17.64 -12.87
C ARG A 218 -14.28 18.47 -11.75
N GLU A 219 -14.07 17.89 -10.58
CA GLU A 219 -13.44 18.57 -9.45
C GLU A 219 -11.99 18.98 -9.75
N SER A 220 -11.29 18.17 -10.55
CA SER A 220 -9.90 18.41 -10.92
C SER A 220 -9.72 19.56 -11.92
N TYR A 221 -10.76 20.01 -12.64
CA TYR A 221 -10.68 21.23 -13.47
C TYR A 221 -10.30 22.50 -12.69
N SER A 222 -10.58 22.52 -11.37
CA SER A 222 -10.18 23.62 -10.49
C SER A 222 -8.68 23.60 -10.13
N ILE A 223 -7.95 22.55 -10.48
CA ILE A 223 -6.52 22.41 -10.19
C ILE A 223 -5.71 23.12 -11.29
N PRO A 224 -4.79 24.04 -10.93
CA PRO A 224 -3.98 24.75 -11.91
C PRO A 224 -3.29 23.83 -12.91
N GLY A 225 -3.52 24.08 -14.20
CA GLY A 225 -2.91 23.34 -15.31
C GLY A 225 -3.58 22.02 -15.69
N PHE A 226 -4.59 21.54 -14.95
CA PHE A 226 -5.24 20.26 -15.26
C PHE A 226 -5.95 20.28 -16.61
N SER A 227 -6.80 21.28 -16.88
CA SER A 227 -7.62 21.31 -18.11
C SER A 227 -6.82 21.34 -19.41
N GLY A 228 -5.55 21.77 -19.36
CA GLY A 228 -4.65 21.79 -20.52
C GLY A 228 -3.67 20.61 -20.57
N SER A 229 -3.78 19.65 -19.64
CA SER A 229 -2.84 18.54 -19.55
C SER A 229 -3.28 17.32 -20.35
N GLU A 230 -2.31 16.51 -20.75
CA GLU A 230 -2.57 15.20 -21.37
C GLU A 230 -3.35 14.26 -20.43
N ASP A 231 -3.20 14.44 -19.11
CA ASP A 231 -3.94 13.67 -18.10
C ASP A 231 -5.44 13.93 -18.18
N CYS A 232 -5.85 15.19 -18.36
CA CYS A 232 -7.26 15.56 -18.49
C CYS A 232 -7.86 14.98 -19.76
N VAL A 233 -7.19 15.18 -20.90
CA VAL A 233 -7.63 14.66 -22.21
C VAL A 233 -7.78 13.13 -22.16
N ALA A 234 -6.81 12.43 -21.56
CA ALA A 234 -6.88 10.98 -21.42
C ALA A 234 -8.07 10.54 -20.55
N MET A 235 -8.36 11.23 -19.45
CA MET A 235 -9.49 10.89 -18.58
C MET A 235 -10.84 11.19 -19.23
N GLU A 236 -10.97 12.29 -19.98
CA GLU A 236 -12.17 12.59 -20.76
C GLU A 236 -12.43 11.50 -21.83
N GLN A 237 -11.39 11.11 -22.56
CA GLN A 237 -11.48 10.02 -23.55
C GLN A 237 -11.81 8.67 -22.90
N LEU A 238 -11.27 8.39 -21.71
CA LEU A 238 -11.56 7.17 -20.97
C LEU A 238 -13.02 7.12 -20.53
N LEU A 239 -13.54 8.22 -19.96
CA LEU A 239 -14.93 8.32 -19.53
C LEU A 239 -15.89 8.26 -20.72
N GLN A 240 -15.59 8.96 -21.82
CA GLN A 240 -16.38 8.89 -23.03
C GLN A 240 -16.48 7.46 -23.56
N GLY A 241 -15.34 6.77 -23.74
CA GLY A 241 -15.35 5.39 -24.24
C GLY A 241 -16.05 4.42 -23.28
N TYR A 242 -15.99 4.67 -21.97
CA TYR A 242 -16.71 3.86 -20.99
C TYR A 242 -18.23 4.05 -21.07
N ASP A 243 -18.71 5.30 -21.23
CA ASP A 243 -20.14 5.64 -21.37
C ASP A 243 -20.73 5.14 -22.69
N GLU A 244 -20.00 5.32 -23.80
CA GLU A 244 -20.38 4.89 -25.15
C GLU A 244 -20.23 3.38 -25.38
N GLN A 245 -19.68 2.66 -24.39
CA GLN A 245 -19.35 1.25 -24.47
C GLN A 245 -18.33 0.90 -25.57
N ASP A 246 -17.43 1.83 -25.90
CA ASP A 246 -16.33 1.64 -26.85
C ASP A 246 -15.12 0.95 -26.17
N GLU A 247 -15.08 -0.38 -26.29
CA GLU A 247 -13.97 -1.21 -25.80
C GLU A 247 -12.61 -0.83 -26.42
N GLU A 248 -12.58 -0.40 -27.69
CA GLU A 248 -11.33 -0.07 -28.37
C GLU A 248 -10.74 1.23 -27.82
N GLN A 249 -11.58 2.25 -27.64
CA GLN A 249 -11.16 3.53 -27.04
C GLN A 249 -10.66 3.33 -25.61
N VAL A 250 -11.42 2.61 -24.77
CA VAL A 250 -11.00 2.32 -23.39
C VAL A 250 -9.68 1.55 -23.37
N TYR A 251 -9.55 0.51 -24.21
CA TYR A 251 -8.32 -0.26 -24.31
C TYR A 251 -7.13 0.62 -24.72
N ARG A 252 -7.31 1.50 -25.72
CA ARG A 252 -6.27 2.41 -26.22
C ARG A 252 -5.78 3.36 -25.11
N VAL A 253 -6.69 3.97 -24.37
CA VAL A 253 -6.34 4.90 -23.28
C VAL A 253 -5.64 4.16 -22.14
N CYS A 254 -6.18 3.03 -21.68
CA CYS A 254 -5.57 2.21 -20.62
C CYS A 254 -4.18 1.66 -21.02
N ASN A 255 -3.90 1.54 -22.33
CA ASN A 255 -2.62 1.09 -22.86
C ASN A 255 -1.66 2.22 -23.27
N SER A 256 -2.05 3.48 -23.08
CA SER A 256 -1.19 4.63 -23.36
C SER A 256 0.02 4.67 -22.41
N PRO A 257 1.15 5.30 -22.82
CA PRO A 257 2.30 5.48 -21.94
C PRO A 257 1.94 6.19 -20.62
N LEU A 258 1.00 7.14 -20.69
CA LEU A 258 0.52 7.92 -19.54
C LEU A 258 -0.05 7.03 -18.44
N VAL A 259 -0.83 6.00 -18.79
CA VAL A 259 -1.43 5.07 -17.82
C VAL A 259 -0.49 3.92 -17.48
N LYS A 260 0.28 3.41 -18.46
CA LYS A 260 1.21 2.29 -18.25
C LYS A 260 2.39 2.60 -17.33
N TYR A 261 2.85 3.85 -17.29
CA TYR A 261 3.93 4.28 -16.41
C TYR A 261 3.46 4.73 -15.02
N MET A 262 2.17 4.60 -14.70
CA MET A 262 1.68 4.71 -13.34
C MET A 262 2.28 3.62 -12.44
N ASP A 263 2.19 3.79 -11.12
CA ASP A 263 2.55 2.71 -10.20
C ASP A 263 1.87 1.39 -10.59
N ASN A 264 2.60 0.28 -10.40
CA ASN A 264 2.22 -1.05 -10.89
C ASN A 264 0.78 -1.45 -10.55
N ASP A 265 0.30 -1.13 -9.34
CA ASP A 265 -1.05 -1.48 -8.91
C ASP A 265 -2.13 -0.75 -9.72
N TYR A 266 -1.92 0.53 -10.07
CA TYR A 266 -2.83 1.29 -10.92
C TYR A 266 -2.71 0.90 -12.40
N ALA A 267 -1.49 0.63 -12.90
CA ALA A 267 -1.30 0.17 -14.27
C ALA A 267 -1.98 -1.18 -14.51
N LYS A 268 -1.87 -2.13 -13.57
CA LYS A 268 -2.60 -3.40 -13.62
C LYS A 268 -4.11 -3.19 -13.52
N LEU A 269 -4.56 -2.28 -12.66
CA LEU A 269 -5.97 -1.93 -12.54
C LEU A 269 -6.52 -1.44 -13.90
N ALA A 270 -5.82 -0.55 -14.58
CA ALA A 270 -6.21 -0.07 -15.91
C ALA A 270 -6.29 -1.19 -16.96
N ILE A 271 -5.31 -2.09 -17.01
CA ILE A 271 -5.29 -3.23 -17.94
C ILE A 271 -6.50 -4.16 -17.71
N SER A 272 -6.92 -4.30 -16.46
CA SER A 272 -8.05 -5.18 -16.09
C SER A 272 -9.43 -4.52 -16.20
N LEU A 273 -9.51 -3.24 -16.59
CA LEU A 273 -10.77 -2.51 -16.69
C LEU A 273 -11.66 -3.12 -17.78
N LYS A 274 -12.95 -3.32 -17.44
CA LYS A 274 -13.96 -3.85 -18.35
C LYS A 274 -15.02 -2.79 -18.61
N VAL A 275 -15.47 -2.71 -19.85
CA VAL A 275 -16.54 -1.81 -20.28
C VAL A 275 -17.90 -2.47 -20.00
N PRO A 276 -18.85 -1.77 -19.35
CA PRO A 276 -20.20 -2.28 -19.14
C PRO A 276 -20.86 -2.60 -20.48
N GLY A 277 -21.54 -3.75 -20.60
CA GLY A 277 -22.22 -4.13 -21.85
C GLY A 277 -21.35 -4.80 -22.91
N GLY A 278 -20.05 -5.00 -22.65
CA GLY A 278 -19.06 -5.68 -23.50
C GLY A 278 -19.24 -7.19 -23.73
N GLY A 279 -20.49 -7.64 -23.87
CA GLY A 279 -20.76 -8.92 -24.50
C GLY A 279 -20.65 -8.72 -26.01
N LYS A 280 -19.70 -9.39 -26.67
CA LYS A 280 -19.55 -9.40 -28.14
C LYS A 280 -20.94 -9.46 -28.80
N LYS A 281 -21.44 -8.34 -29.31
CA LYS A 281 -22.56 -8.37 -30.26
C LYS A 281 -22.04 -9.20 -31.42
N LYS A 282 -22.57 -10.43 -31.60
CA LYS A 282 -22.38 -11.21 -32.82
C LYS A 282 -22.69 -10.26 -33.96
N LYS A 283 -21.67 -9.90 -34.75
CA LYS A 283 -21.91 -9.25 -36.04
C LYS A 283 -22.87 -10.17 -36.79
N SER A 284 -24.08 -9.68 -37.03
CA SER A 284 -25.01 -10.32 -37.97
C SER A 284 -24.26 -10.50 -39.29
N PRO A 285 -24.27 -11.71 -39.89
CA PRO A 285 -23.54 -11.93 -41.13
C PRO A 285 -24.15 -11.05 -42.22
N THR A 286 -23.38 -10.06 -42.66
CA THR A 286 -23.66 -9.31 -43.87
C THR A 286 -23.50 -10.29 -45.04
N THR A 287 -24.59 -10.59 -45.72
CA THR A 287 -24.61 -11.36 -46.96
C THR A 287 -23.82 -10.57 -48.02
N PRO A 288 -22.81 -11.14 -48.69
CA PRO A 288 -22.16 -10.47 -49.82
C PRO A 288 -23.15 -10.40 -50.98
N GLN A 289 -23.42 -9.18 -51.47
CA GLN A 289 -23.96 -8.96 -52.80
C GLN A 289 -22.80 -9.14 -53.78
N ASP A 290 -22.81 -10.24 -54.52
CA ASP A 290 -21.89 -10.47 -55.62
C ASP A 290 -22.20 -9.51 -56.77
N ALA A 291 -21.21 -8.72 -57.15
CA ALA A 291 -21.13 -8.04 -58.41
C ALA A 291 -20.02 -8.68 -59.23
N ALA A 292 -20.38 -9.44 -60.26
CA ALA A 292 -19.50 -9.78 -61.36
C ALA A 292 -20.30 -9.65 -62.66
N GLY A 293 -20.02 -8.57 -63.41
CA GLY A 293 -20.50 -8.39 -64.77
C GLY A 293 -19.73 -9.28 -65.75
N GLY A 294 -20.44 -9.79 -66.74
CA GLY A 294 -19.90 -10.45 -67.91
C GLY A 294 -20.97 -10.51 -68.98
N ALA A 295 -20.90 -9.60 -69.95
CA ALA A 295 -21.75 -9.60 -71.13
C ALA A 295 -21.22 -10.63 -72.14
N GLN A 296 -22.06 -11.55 -72.61
CA GLN A 296 -21.92 -12.13 -73.94
C GLN A 296 -23.19 -12.84 -74.43
N ALA A 297 -23.56 -12.47 -75.65
CA ALA A 297 -24.25 -13.23 -76.70
C ALA A 297 -25.71 -13.63 -76.49
N ASP A 298 -26.57 -12.93 -77.25
CA ASP A 298 -27.80 -13.45 -77.84
C ASP A 298 -27.54 -14.79 -78.54
N GLU A 299 -28.41 -15.77 -78.31
CA GLU A 299 -28.82 -16.76 -79.30
C GLU A 299 -30.25 -17.22 -78.95
N GLU A 300 -31.11 -17.08 -79.96
CA GLU A 300 -32.54 -17.44 -80.00
C GLU A 300 -32.74 -18.97 -80.01
N GLU A 301 -34.02 -19.39 -79.89
CA GLU A 301 -34.58 -20.75 -80.11
C GLU A 301 -34.34 -21.71 -78.92
N ASP A 302 -35.34 -22.29 -78.25
CA ASP A 302 -36.47 -23.04 -78.80
C ASP A 302 -37.80 -22.82 -78.06
N GLU A 303 -38.79 -22.51 -78.89
CA GLU A 303 -40.23 -22.68 -78.71
C GLU A 303 -40.58 -24.18 -78.84
N TYR A 304 -41.28 -24.79 -77.86
CA TYR A 304 -42.50 -25.57 -78.14
C TYR A 304 -43.21 -26.10 -76.87
N GLU A 305 -44.42 -25.58 -76.72
CA GLU A 305 -45.70 -26.15 -76.28
C GLU A 305 -45.82 -27.29 -75.25
N GLY A 306 -46.69 -27.00 -74.27
CA GLY A 306 -47.54 -27.99 -73.63
C GLY A 306 -48.85 -27.38 -73.11
N GLY A 307 -49.92 -27.42 -73.92
CA GLY A 307 -51.28 -27.67 -73.42
C GLY A 307 -52.35 -26.56 -73.55
N LEU A 308 -53.08 -26.59 -74.68
CA LEU A 308 -54.55 -26.52 -74.81
C LEU A 308 -55.35 -25.71 -73.76
N CYS A 309 -55.82 -24.53 -74.15
CA CYS A 309 -57.24 -24.07 -74.20
C CYS A 309 -57.32 -22.54 -74.27
#